data_AF-A0ABD3P9L6-F1
#
_entry.id   AF-A0ABD3P9L6-F1
#
_cell.length_a   1.000
_cell.length_b   1.000
_cell.length_c   1.000
_cell.angle_alpha   90.00
_cell.angle_beta   90.00
_cell.angle_gamma   90.00
#
_symmetry.space_group_name_H-M   'P 1'
#
loop_
_entity.id
_entity.type
_entity.pdbx_description
1 polymer ?
#
loop_
_entity_poly.entity_id
_entity_poly.type
_entity_poly.pdbx_seq_one_letter_code
_entity_poly.pdbx_strand_id
1 'polypeptide(L)'
;MPRIMAVTRHRSKSVAAVLALCGTAALYSRHRHQSTNDGEARRSPAAAAGSRRSLSVALPNGGCEITWPKKPPKDVEITYAASYPGCGARMTWNLVEALTGLETGDDWNNNGRGEEVVTVKTHYPQSNGILPEFDDRIGRVFVMIRNPMKSIPSFFNHIYEMRNHLPVHSERAPLEEWTKWRDAYLDIEIAEYKKFITYWMERYSPENRLLLTYEGLTDDLIGPEVTKALNDFLGRARGVTPIHQDSVACVWRAVVKNEPPEHQAAQFKKLQSQAVNTPPGTIQKQTERNLADEQPRDPSGALFAKEQYLRNSAIPLLSPQSIPSPPVQQRRDPNVGSAEIFPIVSGEPANYADGEGGDPFDALNEEMQKILARGKELLRRNQQLDHQNEIHEGPQPQQQQQQHQIQQTGIRNEMYQYDMSHRRLDPGHHNSQRAGPDVPRPYLPRQLDNMMNMLLEVANRYENTDVRLYHIMMGYYEQIRKERAKMNSDEPLNVKSAGGFY
;
A
#
# COMPACT_ATOMS: atom_id res chain seq x y z
N MET A 1 -43.87 -43.44 -24.79
CA MET A 1 -43.02 -42.26 -24.48
C MET A 1 -41.68 -42.79 -23.99
N PRO A 2 -40.54 -42.44 -24.63
CA PRO A 2 -39.99 -41.08 -24.65
C PRO A 2 -39.72 -40.53 -26.07
N ARG A 3 -39.60 -39.20 -26.17
CA ARG A 3 -39.36 -38.45 -27.41
C ARG A 3 -37.90 -38.01 -27.47
N ILE A 4 -37.23 -38.41 -28.55
CA ILE A 4 -35.93 -37.90 -28.99
C ILE A 4 -36.16 -36.56 -29.70
N MET A 5 -35.43 -35.52 -29.32
CA MET A 5 -35.38 -34.25 -30.05
C MET A 5 -33.91 -33.86 -30.26
N ALA A 6 -33.56 -33.73 -31.53
CA ALA A 6 -32.25 -33.37 -32.03
C ALA A 6 -31.96 -31.87 -31.89
N VAL A 7 -30.70 -31.53 -31.60
CA VAL A 7 -30.21 -30.14 -31.60
C VAL A 7 -29.51 -29.86 -32.92
N THR A 8 -30.00 -28.83 -33.62
CA THR A 8 -29.51 -28.32 -34.91
C THR A 8 -28.22 -27.50 -34.77
N ARG A 9 -27.23 -27.78 -35.64
CA ARG A 9 -26.00 -26.99 -35.84
C ARG A 9 -26.30 -25.74 -36.66
N HIS A 10 -25.97 -24.56 -36.14
CA HIS A 10 -25.93 -23.30 -36.90
C HIS A 10 -24.59 -23.15 -37.64
N ARG A 11 -24.67 -22.85 -38.94
CA ARG A 11 -23.54 -22.48 -39.81
C ARG A 11 -23.23 -20.99 -39.65
N SER A 12 -21.99 -20.65 -39.29
CA SER A 12 -21.46 -19.28 -39.38
C SER A 12 -21.02 -18.99 -40.80
N LYS A 13 -21.52 -17.88 -41.37
CA LYS A 13 -21.12 -17.37 -42.68
C LYS A 13 -19.92 -16.46 -42.52
N SER A 14 -18.87 -16.74 -43.28
CA SER A 14 -17.74 -15.85 -43.56
C SER A 14 -18.22 -14.62 -44.34
N VAL A 15 -17.77 -13.44 -43.93
CA VAL A 15 -17.79 -12.23 -44.77
C VAL A 15 -16.35 -11.71 -44.82
N ALA A 16 -15.80 -11.75 -46.03
CA ALA A 16 -14.56 -11.10 -46.40
C ALA A 16 -14.78 -9.59 -46.46
N ALA A 17 -13.84 -8.80 -45.92
CA ALA A 17 -13.76 -7.38 -46.15
C ALA A 17 -12.41 -7.04 -46.76
N VAL A 18 -12.51 -6.29 -47.84
CA VAL A 18 -11.51 -5.95 -48.85
C VAL A 18 -10.62 -4.81 -48.36
N LEU A 19 -9.32 -4.92 -48.68
CA LEU A 19 -8.31 -3.87 -48.62
C LEU A 19 -8.72 -2.65 -49.47
N ALA A 20 -8.65 -1.46 -48.87
CA ALA A 20 -8.53 -0.21 -49.60
C ALA A 20 -7.44 0.66 -48.96
N LEU A 21 -6.35 0.81 -49.71
CA LEU A 21 -5.30 1.83 -49.55
C LEU A 21 -5.88 3.22 -49.79
N CYS A 22 -5.35 4.19 -49.04
CA CYS A 22 -5.27 5.66 -49.23
C CYS A 22 -5.39 6.27 -47.82
N GLY A 23 -4.52 7.13 -47.32
CA GLY A 23 -3.63 8.11 -47.92
C GLY A 23 -3.33 9.10 -46.80
N THR A 24 -2.08 9.46 -46.64
CA THR A 24 -1.60 10.44 -45.66
C THR A 24 -2.16 11.83 -45.96
N ALA A 25 -2.87 12.42 -45.00
CA ALA A 25 -3.07 13.86 -44.92
C ALA A 25 -3.11 14.28 -43.45
N ALA A 26 -2.03 14.89 -43.00
CA ALA A 26 -1.96 15.60 -41.73
C ALA A 26 -2.86 16.84 -41.83
N LEU A 27 -3.89 16.91 -40.99
CA LEU A 27 -4.66 18.13 -40.77
C LEU A 27 -4.71 18.45 -39.28
N TYR A 28 -4.13 19.61 -38.99
CA TYR A 28 -4.36 20.47 -37.84
C TYR A 28 -5.79 20.36 -37.28
N SER A 29 -5.92 20.16 -35.96
CA SER A 29 -7.14 20.55 -35.25
C SER A 29 -6.80 21.50 -34.10
N ARG A 30 -6.91 22.78 -34.44
CA ARG A 30 -6.91 23.94 -33.55
C ARG A 30 -8.28 23.96 -32.86
N HIS A 31 -8.37 23.68 -31.57
CA HIS A 31 -9.63 23.84 -30.84
C HIS A 31 -9.94 25.33 -30.70
N ARG A 32 -10.87 25.81 -31.53
CA ARG A 32 -11.43 27.15 -31.52
C ARG A 32 -12.63 27.14 -30.57
N HIS A 33 -12.54 27.84 -29.44
CA HIS A 33 -13.72 28.17 -28.64
C HIS A 33 -14.60 29.14 -29.43
N GLN A 34 -15.73 28.64 -29.93
CA GLN A 34 -16.82 29.48 -30.40
C GLN A 34 -17.68 29.89 -29.20
N SER A 35 -17.65 31.19 -28.95
CA SER A 35 -18.60 31.91 -28.10
C SER A 35 -19.93 31.99 -28.85
N THR A 36 -20.97 31.40 -28.27
CA THR A 36 -22.36 31.73 -28.59
C THR A 36 -22.93 32.51 -27.41
N ASN A 37 -23.02 33.83 -27.62
CA ASN A 37 -23.92 34.71 -26.89
C ASN A 37 -25.35 34.29 -27.21
N ASP A 38 -26.09 33.82 -26.22
CA ASP A 38 -27.54 33.98 -26.19
C ASP A 38 -27.93 34.47 -24.80
N GLY A 39 -28.60 35.63 -24.79
CA GLY A 39 -29.02 36.31 -23.59
C GLY A 39 -30.18 35.59 -22.94
N GLU A 40 -30.01 35.25 -21.66
CA GLU A 40 -31.11 34.82 -20.81
C GLU A 40 -31.06 35.50 -19.44
N ALA A 41 -32.24 35.90 -19.02
CA ALA A 41 -32.64 36.72 -17.88
C ALA A 41 -31.73 36.71 -16.64
N ARG A 42 -31.41 37.93 -16.18
CA ARG A 42 -31.04 38.27 -14.80
C ARG A 42 -32.05 37.67 -13.81
N ARG A 43 -31.71 36.52 -13.23
CA ARG A 43 -32.15 36.13 -11.89
C ARG A 43 -30.91 36.05 -11.02
N SER A 44 -30.77 37.02 -10.12
CA SER A 44 -29.73 37.05 -9.10
C SER A 44 -29.78 35.78 -8.25
N PRO A 45 -28.74 34.93 -8.22
CA PRO A 45 -28.60 33.88 -7.22
C PRO A 45 -27.94 34.50 -5.98
N ALA A 46 -28.67 35.41 -5.33
CA ALA A 46 -28.29 35.90 -4.01
C ALA A 46 -29.02 35.05 -2.96
N ALA A 47 -28.27 34.57 -1.96
CA ALA A 47 -28.75 33.98 -0.72
C ALA A 47 -29.22 32.51 -0.74
N ALA A 48 -28.33 31.59 -1.11
CA ALA A 48 -28.24 30.27 -0.46
C ALA A 48 -26.79 29.77 -0.35
N ALA A 49 -25.82 30.68 -0.32
CA ALA A 49 -24.44 30.39 0.06
C ALA A 49 -24.39 30.17 1.58
N GLY A 50 -25.04 29.10 2.05
CA GLY A 50 -24.78 28.56 3.37
C GLY A 50 -23.29 28.26 3.43
N SER A 51 -22.58 29.02 4.27
CA SER A 51 -21.15 28.95 4.51
C SER A 51 -20.75 27.54 4.92
N ARG A 52 -20.57 26.65 3.94
CA ARG A 52 -19.87 25.38 4.12
C ARG A 52 -18.40 25.75 4.27
N ARG A 53 -18.01 26.14 5.49
CA ARG A 53 -16.61 26.42 5.84
C ARG A 53 -15.79 25.15 5.58
N SER A 54 -14.99 25.17 4.52
CA SER A 54 -13.83 24.30 4.34
C SER A 54 -12.86 24.53 5.50
N LEU A 55 -12.33 23.45 6.08
CA LEU A 55 -11.49 23.48 7.28
C LEU A 55 -10.00 23.35 7.00
N SER A 56 -9.61 23.26 5.73
CA SER A 56 -8.45 24.03 5.33
C SER A 56 -8.93 25.23 4.55
N VAL A 57 -8.51 26.41 5.02
CA VAL A 57 -8.91 27.66 4.38
C VAL A 57 -7.92 27.88 3.25
N ALA A 58 -8.41 27.80 2.02
CA ALA A 58 -7.66 28.27 0.87
C ALA A 58 -7.42 29.77 1.05
N LEU A 59 -6.16 30.17 1.14
CA LEU A 59 -5.77 31.58 1.20
C LEU A 59 -5.47 32.08 -0.22
N PRO A 60 -5.54 33.40 -0.47
CA PRO A 60 -5.10 33.96 -1.75
C PRO A 60 -3.68 33.51 -2.12
N ASN A 61 -3.41 33.47 -3.43
CA ASN A 61 -2.09 33.10 -3.99
C ASN A 61 -1.63 31.67 -3.68
N GLY A 62 -2.56 30.74 -3.51
CA GLY A 62 -2.24 29.33 -3.24
C GLY A 62 -1.78 29.04 -1.81
N GLY A 63 -1.95 29.98 -0.89
CA GLY A 63 -1.74 29.73 0.53
C GLY A 63 -2.82 28.80 1.11
N CYS A 64 -2.59 28.30 2.31
CA CYS A 64 -3.50 27.42 3.03
C CYS A 64 -3.42 27.69 4.52
N GLU A 65 -4.50 27.49 5.25
CA GLU A 65 -4.55 27.41 6.72
C GLU A 65 -4.99 26.00 7.14
N ILE A 66 -4.17 25.28 7.91
CA ILE A 66 -4.55 23.95 8.42
C ILE A 66 -5.32 24.10 9.73
N THR A 67 -6.58 23.66 9.73
CA THR A 67 -7.42 23.68 10.94
C THR A 67 -7.80 22.26 11.38
N TRP A 68 -8.54 22.15 12.48
CA TRP A 68 -9.01 20.87 12.97
C TRP A 68 -10.10 20.29 12.07
N PRO A 69 -10.01 18.99 11.72
CA PRO A 69 -11.08 18.35 10.98
C PRO A 69 -12.34 18.29 11.85
N LYS A 70 -13.49 18.36 11.19
CA LYS A 70 -14.79 18.20 11.85
C LYS A 70 -15.41 16.86 11.49
N LYS A 71 -16.31 16.42 12.36
CA LYS A 71 -17.23 15.35 12.09
C LYS A 71 -17.93 15.58 10.74
N PRO A 72 -17.91 14.60 9.81
CA PRO A 72 -18.60 14.69 8.54
C PRO A 72 -20.13 14.79 8.70
N PRO A 73 -20.83 15.43 7.75
CA PRO A 73 -22.28 15.26 7.60
C PRO A 73 -22.68 13.78 7.49
N LYS A 74 -23.89 13.43 7.96
CA LYS A 74 -24.39 12.04 8.03
C LYS A 74 -24.46 11.32 6.68
N ASP A 75 -24.50 12.06 5.57
CA ASP A 75 -24.68 11.56 4.21
C ASP A 75 -23.38 11.50 3.39
N VAL A 76 -22.24 11.80 4.02
CA VAL A 76 -20.92 11.70 3.38
C VAL A 76 -20.64 10.26 2.95
N GLU A 77 -20.23 10.10 1.70
CA GLU A 77 -19.75 8.85 1.16
C GLU A 77 -18.35 8.54 1.70
N ILE A 78 -18.21 7.36 2.31
CA ILE A 78 -16.95 6.91 2.91
C ILE A 78 -16.04 6.34 1.81
N THR A 79 -14.74 6.63 1.90
CA THR A 79 -13.71 6.08 1.01
C THR A 79 -12.65 5.29 1.80
N TYR A 80 -12.23 4.11 1.34
CA TYR A 80 -11.09 3.43 1.95
C TYR A 80 -9.78 4.16 1.66
N ALA A 81 -8.94 4.28 2.70
CA ALA A 81 -7.54 4.64 2.62
C ALA A 81 -6.69 3.38 2.85
N ALA A 82 -6.59 2.55 1.81
CA ALA A 82 -5.95 1.24 1.90
C ALA A 82 -4.43 1.35 1.73
N SER A 83 -3.66 0.68 2.58
CA SER A 83 -2.20 0.62 2.45
C SER A 83 -1.63 -0.63 3.12
N TYR A 84 -0.61 -1.25 2.55
CA TYR A 84 0.15 -2.27 3.28
C TYR A 84 0.92 -1.57 4.42
N PRO A 85 1.10 -2.19 5.61
CA PRO A 85 1.88 -1.60 6.70
C PRO A 85 3.25 -1.06 6.24
N GLY A 86 3.62 0.14 6.70
CA GLY A 86 4.85 0.80 6.27
C GLY A 86 4.77 1.58 4.93
N CYS A 87 3.60 1.61 4.27
CA CYS A 87 3.38 2.40 3.04
C CYS A 87 2.92 3.86 3.29
N GLY A 88 2.96 4.36 4.53
CA GLY A 88 2.63 5.77 4.83
C GLY A 88 1.18 6.04 5.22
N ALA A 89 0.46 5.05 5.74
CA ALA A 89 -0.94 5.16 6.16
C ALA A 89 -1.26 6.39 7.04
N ARG A 90 -0.39 6.70 8.00
CA ARG A 90 -0.57 7.84 8.92
C ARG A 90 -0.33 9.19 8.25
N MET A 91 0.61 9.26 7.31
CA MET A 91 0.82 10.47 6.50
C MET A 91 -0.41 10.74 5.64
N THR A 92 -0.94 9.72 4.96
CA THR A 92 -2.15 9.86 4.14
C THR A 92 -3.39 10.19 4.96
N TRP A 93 -3.49 9.66 6.18
CA TRP A 93 -4.55 10.03 7.13
C TRP A 93 -4.56 11.53 7.40
N ASN A 94 -3.43 12.09 7.84
CA ASN A 94 -3.29 13.51 8.12
C ASN A 94 -3.55 14.36 6.86
N LEU A 95 -3.08 13.87 5.70
CA LEU A 95 -3.27 14.56 4.42
C LEU A 95 -4.75 14.60 4.03
N VAL A 96 -5.50 13.51 4.20
CA VAL A 96 -6.96 13.50 3.93
C VAL A 96 -7.69 14.44 4.88
N GLU A 97 -7.37 14.43 6.18
CA GLU A 97 -7.98 15.36 7.14
C GLU A 97 -7.72 16.82 6.74
N ALA A 98 -6.52 17.15 6.27
CA ALA A 98 -6.17 18.50 5.82
C ALA A 98 -6.80 18.87 4.47
N LEU A 99 -6.86 17.94 3.50
CA LEU A 99 -7.46 18.22 2.20
C LEU A 99 -8.97 18.38 2.29
N THR A 100 -9.64 17.62 3.14
CA THR A 100 -11.11 17.60 3.22
C THR A 100 -11.66 18.45 4.37
N GLY A 101 -10.86 18.67 5.40
CA GLY A 101 -11.35 19.23 6.65
C GLY A 101 -12.24 18.28 7.45
N LEU A 102 -12.32 16.99 7.10
CA LEU A 102 -13.23 16.02 7.69
C LEU A 102 -12.46 14.94 8.44
N GLU A 103 -13.07 14.43 9.52
CA GLU A 103 -12.48 13.38 10.34
C GLU A 103 -12.38 12.06 9.58
N THR A 104 -11.29 11.33 9.80
CA THR A 104 -11.07 10.00 9.21
C THR A 104 -11.10 8.91 10.30
N GLY A 105 -11.27 7.67 9.90
CA GLY A 105 -11.44 6.48 10.73
C GLY A 105 -10.37 5.43 10.48
N ASP A 106 -10.36 4.40 11.31
CA ASP A 106 -9.59 3.18 11.10
C ASP A 106 -10.50 1.95 11.13
N ASP A 107 -10.01 0.87 10.53
CA ASP A 107 -10.71 -0.41 10.43
C ASP A 107 -11.04 -1.05 11.77
N TRP A 108 -10.33 -0.69 12.84
CA TRP A 108 -10.60 -1.16 14.21
C TRP A 108 -11.48 -0.22 15.03
N ASN A 109 -11.91 0.91 14.45
CA ASN A 109 -12.65 1.95 15.14
C ASN A 109 -11.96 2.39 16.46
N ASN A 110 -10.63 2.45 16.48
CA ASN A 110 -9.88 2.82 17.69
C ASN A 110 -10.19 4.26 18.15
N ASN A 111 -10.69 5.11 17.25
CA ASN A 111 -11.10 6.47 17.55
C ASN A 111 -12.60 6.63 17.92
N GLY A 112 -13.38 5.55 17.91
CA GLY A 112 -14.80 5.55 18.26
C GLY A 112 -15.71 6.33 17.31
N ARG A 113 -15.25 6.66 16.09
CA ARG A 113 -16.02 7.44 15.12
C ARG A 113 -16.98 6.59 14.28
N GLY A 114 -16.75 5.29 14.17
CA GLY A 114 -17.58 4.37 13.40
C GLY A 114 -17.71 4.83 11.94
N GLU A 115 -18.94 4.97 11.47
CA GLU A 115 -19.28 5.43 10.11
C GLU A 115 -19.15 6.96 9.91
N GLU A 116 -18.95 7.72 10.99
CA GLU A 116 -18.96 9.18 10.94
C GLU A 116 -17.58 9.74 10.50
N VAL A 117 -17.08 9.25 9.37
CA VAL A 117 -15.74 9.53 8.84
C VAL A 117 -15.75 9.70 7.32
N VAL A 118 -14.84 10.52 6.79
CA VAL A 118 -14.68 10.68 5.33
C VAL A 118 -13.89 9.52 4.70
N THR A 119 -12.95 8.96 5.46
CA THR A 119 -12.21 7.78 5.03
C THR A 119 -12.01 6.78 6.15
N VAL A 120 -11.81 5.52 5.81
CA VAL A 120 -11.39 4.45 6.74
C VAL A 120 -10.00 3.96 6.32
N LYS A 121 -8.99 4.19 7.16
CA LYS A 121 -7.66 3.61 7.01
C LYS A 121 -7.73 2.12 7.28
N THR A 122 -7.18 1.31 6.39
CA THR A 122 -7.13 -0.14 6.58
C THR A 122 -5.83 -0.76 6.04
N HIS A 123 -5.43 -1.84 6.69
CA HIS A 123 -4.35 -2.72 6.24
C HIS A 123 -4.85 -4.06 5.70
N TYR A 124 -6.17 -4.30 5.70
CA TYR A 124 -6.77 -5.53 5.18
C TYR A 124 -6.33 -5.77 3.73
N PRO A 125 -6.07 -7.02 3.29
CA PRO A 125 -6.19 -8.31 3.97
C PRO A 125 -4.92 -8.76 4.71
N GLN A 126 -4.01 -7.83 5.04
CA GLN A 126 -2.88 -8.18 5.91
C GLN A 126 -3.44 -8.71 7.24
N SER A 127 -2.78 -9.70 7.84
CA SER A 127 -3.31 -10.44 9.00
C SER A 127 -3.76 -9.60 10.22
N ASN A 128 -3.31 -8.34 10.34
CA ASN A 128 -3.72 -7.41 11.40
C ASN A 128 -4.81 -6.41 10.97
N GLY A 129 -5.24 -6.43 9.71
CA GLY A 129 -6.34 -5.63 9.20
C GLY A 129 -7.67 -6.37 9.29
N ILE A 130 -8.75 -5.62 9.45
CA ILE A 130 -10.13 -6.14 9.38
C ILE A 130 -10.94 -5.28 8.42
N LEU A 131 -12.09 -5.80 8.01
CA LEU A 131 -13.12 -4.98 7.37
C LEU A 131 -14.08 -4.50 8.47
N PRO A 132 -14.46 -3.21 8.49
CA PRO A 132 -15.48 -2.70 9.40
C PRO A 132 -16.85 -3.33 9.09
N GLU A 133 -17.79 -3.28 10.04
CA GLU A 133 -19.14 -3.85 9.88
C GLU A 133 -19.96 -3.25 8.71
N PHE A 134 -19.56 -2.07 8.25
CA PHE A 134 -20.19 -1.32 7.16
C PHE A 134 -19.36 -1.35 5.86
N ASP A 135 -18.53 -2.38 5.66
CA ASP A 135 -17.64 -2.49 4.48
C ASP A 135 -18.38 -2.51 3.14
N ASP A 136 -19.60 -3.06 3.14
CA ASP A 136 -20.50 -3.16 1.99
C ASP A 136 -20.95 -1.79 1.47
N ARG A 137 -20.90 -0.75 2.32
CA ARG A 137 -21.28 0.63 1.99
C ARG A 137 -20.12 1.46 1.46
N ILE A 138 -18.89 0.97 1.52
CA ILE A 138 -17.70 1.70 1.08
C ILE A 138 -17.41 1.37 -0.38
N GLY A 139 -17.95 2.18 -1.28
CA GLY A 139 -17.89 1.95 -2.73
C GLY A 139 -16.59 2.37 -3.41
N ARG A 140 -15.63 2.95 -2.68
CA ARG A 140 -14.43 3.57 -3.26
C ARG A 140 -13.20 3.39 -2.42
N VAL A 141 -12.03 3.41 -3.05
CA VAL A 141 -10.73 3.27 -2.38
C VAL A 141 -9.64 4.10 -3.05
N PHE A 142 -8.72 4.63 -2.26
CA PHE A 142 -7.37 4.88 -2.78
C PHE A 142 -6.38 3.89 -2.13
N VAL A 143 -5.47 3.36 -2.94
CA VAL A 143 -4.49 2.35 -2.54
C VAL A 143 -3.11 3.00 -2.56
N MET A 144 -2.50 3.11 -1.38
CA MET A 144 -1.14 3.60 -1.22
C MET A 144 -0.15 2.45 -1.30
N ILE A 145 0.77 2.52 -2.26
CA ILE A 145 1.78 1.50 -2.58
C ILE A 145 3.17 2.09 -2.30
N ARG A 146 4.09 1.30 -1.76
CA ARG A 146 5.49 1.66 -1.55
C ARG A 146 6.38 0.50 -1.92
N ASN A 147 7.60 0.76 -2.40
CA ASN A 147 8.55 -0.31 -2.73
C ASN A 147 8.66 -1.34 -1.57
N PRO A 148 8.47 -2.66 -1.81
CA PRO A 148 8.51 -3.68 -0.77
C PRO A 148 9.84 -3.74 -0.01
N MET A 149 10.97 -3.38 -0.63
CA MET A 149 12.26 -3.24 0.06
C MET A 149 12.27 -2.14 1.13
N LYS A 150 11.31 -1.22 1.10
CA LYS A 150 11.18 -0.10 2.03
C LYS A 150 9.98 -0.26 2.97
N SER A 151 8.85 -0.75 2.47
CA SER A 151 7.64 -0.92 3.30
C SER A 151 7.79 -2.06 4.31
N ILE A 152 8.33 -3.23 3.93
CA ILE A 152 8.45 -4.38 4.83
C ILE A 152 9.40 -4.10 6.01
N PRO A 153 10.61 -3.54 5.81
CA PRO A 153 11.43 -3.12 6.96
C PRO A 153 10.78 -2.02 7.79
N SER A 154 9.99 -1.14 7.18
CA SER A 154 9.25 -0.09 7.90
C SER A 154 8.17 -0.71 8.80
N PHE A 155 7.48 -1.75 8.32
CA PHE A 155 6.55 -2.54 9.12
C PHE A 155 7.27 -3.27 10.26
N PHE A 156 8.40 -3.91 9.99
CA PHE A 156 9.20 -4.54 11.04
C PHE A 156 9.61 -3.55 12.15
N ASN A 157 10.06 -2.35 11.79
CA ASN A 157 10.40 -1.34 12.80
C ASN A 157 9.19 -1.00 13.69
N HIS A 158 7.97 -0.97 13.14
CA HIS A 158 6.75 -0.78 13.93
C HIS A 158 6.51 -1.96 14.90
N ILE A 159 6.67 -3.20 14.43
CA ILE A 159 6.56 -4.40 15.29
C ILE A 159 7.58 -4.32 16.44
N TYR A 160 8.82 -3.94 16.12
CA TYR A 160 9.88 -3.79 17.12
C TYR A 160 9.54 -2.75 18.18
N GLU A 161 9.02 -1.59 17.79
CA GLU A 161 8.59 -0.55 18.74
C GLU A 161 7.50 -1.05 19.68
N MET A 162 6.48 -1.70 19.13
CA MET A 162 5.37 -2.23 19.92
C MET A 162 5.86 -3.25 20.95
N ARG A 163 6.73 -4.18 20.52
CA ARG A 163 7.29 -5.24 21.39
C ARG A 163 8.21 -4.69 22.50
N ASN A 164 8.79 -3.51 22.30
CA ASN A 164 9.70 -2.90 23.26
C ASN A 164 9.08 -1.68 23.96
N HIS A 165 7.76 -1.48 23.82
CA HIS A 165 7.02 -0.35 24.39
C HIS A 165 7.61 1.03 24.04
N LEU A 166 8.19 1.15 22.85
CA LEU A 166 8.75 2.40 22.35
C LEU A 166 7.65 3.26 21.73
N PRO A 167 7.79 4.60 21.72
CA PRO A 167 6.84 5.45 21.01
C PRO A 167 6.76 5.06 19.53
N VAL A 168 5.55 4.98 18.98
CA VAL A 168 5.36 4.61 17.58
C VAL A 168 6.09 5.58 16.65
N HIS A 169 6.83 5.05 15.68
CA HIS A 169 7.71 5.77 14.75
C HIS A 169 8.89 6.53 15.39
N SER A 170 9.30 6.21 16.61
CA SER A 170 10.50 6.80 17.23
C SER A 170 11.80 6.19 16.76
N GLU A 171 11.89 4.87 16.57
CA GLU A 171 13.19 4.18 16.50
C GLU A 171 13.26 3.12 15.38
N ARG A 172 14.45 2.97 14.80
CA ARG A 172 14.79 1.91 13.87
C ARG A 172 15.24 0.71 14.69
N ALA A 173 14.65 -0.44 14.41
CA ALA A 173 15.07 -1.68 15.06
C ALA A 173 16.57 -1.95 14.83
N PRO A 174 17.29 -2.53 15.80
CA PRO A 174 18.68 -2.96 15.61
C PRO A 174 18.85 -3.86 14.38
N LEU A 175 20.04 -3.85 13.78
CA LEU A 175 20.33 -4.66 12.59
C LEU A 175 20.22 -6.17 12.87
N GLU A 176 20.64 -6.60 14.05
CA GLU A 176 20.56 -7.99 14.50
C GLU A 176 19.10 -8.47 14.56
N GLU A 177 18.24 -7.68 15.19
CA GLU A 177 16.80 -7.95 15.28
C GLU A 177 16.13 -8.00 13.90
N TRP A 178 16.51 -7.09 13.00
CA TRP A 178 16.07 -7.15 11.61
C TRP A 178 16.49 -8.45 10.93
N THR A 179 17.77 -8.83 11.05
CA THR A 179 18.32 -10.01 10.39
C THR A 179 17.58 -11.27 10.85
N LYS A 180 17.40 -11.41 12.17
CA LYS A 180 16.66 -12.52 12.78
C LYS A 180 15.21 -12.58 12.29
N TRP A 181 14.51 -11.45 12.27
CA TRP A 181 13.12 -11.41 11.82
C TRP A 181 12.99 -11.66 10.31
N ARG A 182 13.86 -11.05 9.51
CA ARG A 182 13.93 -11.20 8.05
C ARG A 182 14.07 -12.66 7.65
N ASP A 183 14.98 -13.37 8.29
CA ASP A 183 15.25 -14.77 7.95
C ASP A 183 14.11 -15.72 8.32
N ALA A 184 13.28 -15.33 9.29
CA ALA A 184 12.13 -16.11 9.73
C ALA A 184 10.82 -15.77 9.01
N TYR A 185 10.60 -14.51 8.63
CA TYR A 185 9.26 -14.02 8.25
C TYR A 185 9.19 -13.27 6.93
N LEU A 186 10.31 -12.92 6.28
CA LEU A 186 10.26 -12.05 5.10
C LEU A 186 9.44 -12.65 3.94
N ASP A 187 9.56 -13.96 3.68
CA ASP A 187 8.81 -14.60 2.59
C ASP A 187 7.29 -14.55 2.82
N ILE A 188 6.85 -14.65 4.09
CA ILE A 188 5.44 -14.49 4.48
C ILE A 188 4.98 -13.07 4.17
N GLU A 189 5.80 -12.07 4.51
CA GLU A 189 5.44 -10.67 4.29
C GLU A 189 5.48 -10.27 2.80
N ILE A 190 6.32 -10.91 1.99
CA ILE A 190 6.27 -10.78 0.53
C ILE A 190 4.94 -11.33 -0.01
N ALA A 191 4.48 -12.47 0.49
CA ALA A 191 3.20 -13.05 0.10
C ALA A 191 2.01 -12.20 0.56
N GLU A 192 2.04 -11.67 1.80
CA GLU A 192 0.99 -10.78 2.32
C GLU A 192 0.96 -9.44 1.57
N TYR A 193 2.10 -8.91 1.14
CA TYR A 193 2.16 -7.71 0.28
C TYR A 193 1.48 -7.97 -1.07
N LYS A 194 1.78 -9.10 -1.72
CA LYS A 194 1.13 -9.52 -2.98
C LYS A 194 -0.39 -9.66 -2.82
N LYS A 195 -0.81 -10.34 -1.76
CA LYS A 195 -2.22 -10.56 -1.41
C LYS A 195 -2.93 -9.22 -1.20
N PHE A 196 -2.27 -8.28 -0.52
CA PHE A 196 -2.80 -6.93 -0.31
C PHE A 196 -3.07 -6.21 -1.63
N ILE A 197 -2.09 -6.14 -2.53
CA ILE A 197 -2.28 -5.48 -3.83
C ILE A 197 -3.40 -6.18 -4.60
N THR A 198 -3.36 -7.52 -4.70
CA THR A 198 -4.35 -8.29 -5.45
C THR A 198 -5.78 -8.04 -4.97
N TYR A 199 -6.00 -8.06 -3.66
CA TYR A 199 -7.33 -7.87 -3.08
C TYR A 199 -7.96 -6.52 -3.46
N TRP A 200 -7.24 -5.41 -3.27
CA TRP A 200 -7.79 -4.08 -3.58
C TRP A 200 -7.93 -3.84 -5.08
N MET A 201 -7.11 -4.54 -5.88
CA MET A 201 -7.19 -4.48 -7.32
C MET A 201 -8.42 -5.22 -7.88
N GLU A 202 -8.81 -6.30 -7.24
CA GLU A 202 -9.99 -7.10 -7.62
C GLU A 202 -11.29 -6.55 -7.05
N ARG A 203 -11.26 -6.00 -5.84
CA ARG A 203 -12.47 -5.55 -5.15
C ARG A 203 -13.09 -4.29 -5.78
N TYR A 204 -12.26 -3.38 -6.29
CA TYR A 204 -12.73 -2.11 -6.85
C TYR A 204 -12.38 -2.00 -8.33
N SER A 205 -13.30 -1.48 -9.14
CA SER A 205 -13.01 -1.15 -10.53
C SER A 205 -12.06 0.05 -10.63
N PRO A 206 -11.34 0.23 -11.76
CA PRO A 206 -10.44 1.37 -11.95
C PRO A 206 -11.11 2.75 -11.73
N GLU A 207 -12.41 2.90 -12.01
CA GLU A 207 -13.14 4.16 -11.85
C GLU A 207 -13.35 4.52 -10.38
N ASN A 208 -13.47 3.51 -9.52
CA ASN A 208 -13.69 3.65 -8.08
C ASN A 208 -12.41 3.49 -7.26
N ARG A 209 -11.25 3.43 -7.95
CA ARG A 209 -9.93 3.25 -7.34
C ARG A 209 -8.95 4.34 -7.77
N LEU A 210 -8.23 4.90 -6.80
CA LEU A 210 -7.04 5.71 -7.07
C LEU A 210 -5.78 4.98 -6.58
N LEU A 211 -4.80 4.75 -7.46
CA LEU A 211 -3.49 4.28 -7.04
C LEU A 211 -2.60 5.48 -6.66
N LEU A 212 -1.87 5.37 -5.56
CA LEU A 212 -0.87 6.35 -5.12
C LEU A 212 0.43 5.60 -4.79
N THR A 213 1.57 6.23 -5.07
CA THR A 213 2.86 5.72 -4.59
C THR A 213 3.38 6.61 -3.45
N TYR A 214 3.97 6.00 -2.43
CA TYR A 214 4.60 6.74 -1.33
C TYR A 214 5.70 7.63 -1.89
N GLU A 215 6.54 7.09 -2.78
CA GLU A 215 7.63 7.81 -3.41
C GLU A 215 7.12 9.03 -4.17
N GLY A 216 6.08 8.87 -4.99
CA GLY A 216 5.49 9.99 -5.73
C GLY A 216 4.84 11.02 -4.83
N LEU A 217 4.19 10.61 -3.74
CA LEU A 217 3.57 11.54 -2.78
C LEU A 217 4.63 12.31 -1.98
N THR A 218 5.77 11.70 -1.68
CA THR A 218 6.86 12.35 -0.92
C THR A 218 7.90 13.06 -1.80
N ASP A 219 7.77 13.00 -3.12
CA ASP A 219 8.70 13.65 -4.05
C ASP A 219 8.52 15.17 -4.06
N ASP A 220 9.62 15.94 -4.08
CA ASP A 220 9.56 17.40 -4.03
C ASP A 220 9.03 18.05 -5.30
N LEU A 221 9.19 17.39 -6.45
CA LEU A 221 8.79 17.90 -7.75
C LEU A 221 7.35 17.51 -8.08
N ILE A 222 6.99 16.24 -7.87
CA ILE A 222 5.68 15.70 -8.28
C ILE A 222 4.70 15.51 -7.12
N GLY A 223 5.14 15.60 -5.85
CA GLY A 223 4.29 15.41 -4.67
C GLY A 223 3.04 16.31 -4.64
N PRO A 224 3.13 17.62 -4.95
CA PRO A 224 1.95 18.48 -5.08
C PRO A 224 0.95 17.97 -6.11
N GLU A 225 1.40 17.54 -7.30
CA GLU A 225 0.53 17.05 -8.37
C GLU A 225 -0.12 15.69 -8.02
N VAL A 226 0.64 14.79 -7.38
CA VAL A 226 0.10 13.54 -6.83
C VAL A 226 -0.97 13.84 -5.78
N THR A 227 -0.76 14.88 -4.97
CA THR A 227 -1.74 15.32 -3.96
C THR A 227 -2.99 15.94 -4.60
N LYS A 228 -2.85 16.69 -5.70
CA LYS A 228 -4.01 17.22 -6.45
C LYS A 228 -4.89 16.09 -6.98
N ALA A 229 -4.28 15.01 -7.49
CA ALA A 229 -5.04 13.83 -7.92
C ALA A 229 -5.81 13.16 -6.77
N LEU A 230 -5.22 13.09 -5.56
CA LEU A 230 -5.94 12.65 -4.36
C LEU A 230 -7.08 13.60 -3.99
N ASN A 231 -6.81 14.91 -4.02
CA ASN A 231 -7.80 15.96 -3.73
C ASN A 231 -9.03 15.85 -4.66
N ASP A 232 -8.79 15.71 -5.97
CA ASP A 232 -9.84 15.52 -6.98
C ASP A 232 -10.61 14.22 -6.76
N PHE A 233 -9.92 13.13 -6.43
CA PHE A 233 -10.58 11.85 -6.17
C PHE A 233 -11.51 11.93 -4.96
N LEU A 234 -11.05 12.54 -3.85
CA LEU A 234 -11.85 12.78 -2.65
C LEU A 234 -13.06 13.69 -2.95
N GLY A 235 -12.89 14.72 -3.78
CA GLY A 235 -13.97 15.64 -4.14
C GLY A 235 -15.08 15.04 -5.00
N ARG A 236 -14.88 13.85 -5.57
CA ARG A 236 -15.94 13.11 -6.26
C ARG A 236 -16.87 12.38 -5.29
N ALA A 237 -16.49 12.21 -4.02
CA ALA A 237 -17.31 11.50 -3.04
C ALA A 237 -18.46 12.41 -2.57
N ARG A 238 -19.68 11.85 -2.47
CA ARG A 238 -20.85 12.64 -2.06
C ARG A 238 -20.61 13.28 -0.69
N GLY A 239 -20.91 14.58 -0.59
CA GLY A 239 -20.81 15.33 0.67
C GLY A 239 -19.39 15.80 1.03
N VAL A 240 -18.38 15.49 0.21
CA VAL A 240 -17.00 15.96 0.40
C VAL A 240 -16.78 17.22 -0.44
N THR A 241 -16.24 18.27 0.17
CA THR A 241 -15.79 19.49 -0.52
C THR A 241 -14.34 19.73 -0.13
N PRO A 242 -13.38 19.24 -0.93
CA PRO A 242 -11.97 19.36 -0.60
C PRO A 242 -11.48 20.80 -0.79
N ILE A 243 -10.25 21.06 -0.35
CA ILE A 243 -9.58 22.35 -0.50
C ILE A 243 -9.43 22.72 -1.98
N HIS A 244 -9.43 24.03 -2.25
CA HIS A 244 -9.19 24.55 -3.59
C HIS A 244 -7.86 24.07 -4.16
N GLN A 245 -7.83 23.76 -5.46
CA GLN A 245 -6.68 23.16 -6.15
C GLN A 245 -5.39 23.98 -6.01
N ASP A 246 -5.49 25.31 -6.02
CA ASP A 246 -4.33 26.21 -5.87
C ASP A 246 -3.67 26.10 -4.48
N SER A 247 -4.41 25.68 -3.46
CA SER A 247 -3.92 25.56 -2.08
C SER A 247 -3.36 24.17 -1.76
N VAL A 248 -3.52 23.20 -2.67
CA VAL A 248 -3.07 21.81 -2.45
C VAL A 248 -1.57 21.72 -2.23
N ALA A 249 -0.76 22.50 -2.96
CA ALA A 249 0.69 22.50 -2.80
C ALA A 249 1.11 22.97 -1.40
N CYS A 250 0.43 23.99 -0.85
CA CYS A 250 0.66 24.46 0.51
C CYS A 250 0.30 23.38 1.55
N VAL A 251 -0.87 22.73 1.40
CA VAL A 251 -1.29 21.64 2.31
C VAL A 251 -0.32 20.47 2.26
N TRP A 252 0.07 20.06 1.06
CA TRP A 252 1.07 19.01 0.86
C TRP A 252 2.37 19.35 1.57
N ARG A 253 2.90 20.56 1.39
CA ARG A 253 4.15 20.98 2.04
C ARG A 253 4.01 20.99 3.57
N ALA A 254 2.91 21.51 4.08
CA ALA A 254 2.65 21.55 5.52
C ALA A 254 2.51 20.15 6.15
N VAL A 255 1.86 19.20 5.45
CA VAL A 255 1.51 17.89 6.02
C VAL A 255 2.50 16.80 5.64
N VAL A 256 2.98 16.74 4.40
CA VAL A 256 3.90 15.71 3.93
C VAL A 256 5.34 16.07 4.26
N LYS A 257 5.71 17.35 4.11
CA LYS A 257 7.08 17.83 4.41
C LYS A 257 7.25 18.37 5.81
N ASN A 258 6.16 18.53 6.57
CA ASN A 258 6.16 19.17 7.89
C ASN A 258 6.77 20.59 7.84
N GLU A 259 6.52 21.29 6.73
CA GLU A 259 6.96 22.66 6.47
C GLU A 259 5.72 23.57 6.37
N PRO A 260 5.04 23.87 7.49
CA PRO A 260 3.89 24.75 7.46
C PRO A 260 4.30 26.17 7.08
N PRO A 261 3.39 26.99 6.52
CA PRO A 261 3.65 28.41 6.32
C PRO A 261 4.13 29.09 7.61
N GLU A 262 5.07 30.04 7.51
CA GLU A 262 5.72 30.66 8.68
C GLU A 262 4.72 31.22 9.71
N HIS A 263 3.68 31.90 9.23
CA HIS A 263 2.61 32.47 10.08
C HIS A 263 1.81 31.40 10.86
N GLN A 264 1.89 30.13 10.46
CA GLN A 264 1.25 28.98 11.10
C GLN A 264 2.22 28.11 11.92
N ALA A 265 3.53 28.35 11.88
CA ALA A 265 4.51 27.49 12.56
C ALA A 265 4.23 27.36 14.07
N ALA A 266 3.81 28.44 14.74
CA ALA A 266 3.44 28.42 16.15
C ALA A 266 2.17 27.60 16.43
N GLN A 267 1.16 27.73 15.56
CA GLN A 267 -0.06 26.93 15.64
C GLN A 267 0.25 25.45 15.43
N PHE A 268 1.03 25.11 14.40
CA PHE A 268 1.48 23.75 14.15
C PHE A 268 2.21 23.16 15.35
N LYS A 269 3.19 23.87 15.90
CA LYS A 269 3.91 23.43 17.11
C LYS A 269 2.96 23.20 18.29
N LYS A 270 1.91 24.01 18.43
CA LYS A 270 0.87 23.83 19.45
C LYS A 270 0.00 22.60 19.17
N LEU A 271 -0.44 22.39 17.93
CA LEU A 271 -1.22 21.20 17.53
C LEU A 271 -0.40 19.92 17.78
N GLN A 272 0.89 19.96 17.44
CA GLN A 272 1.84 18.87 17.65
C GLN A 272 2.07 18.56 19.13
N SER A 273 2.24 19.58 19.98
CA SER A 273 2.44 19.36 21.41
C SER A 273 1.19 18.85 22.12
N GLN A 274 0.00 19.25 21.67
CA GLN A 274 -1.27 18.70 22.17
C GLN A 274 -1.45 17.24 21.80
N ALA A 275 -0.99 16.84 20.61
CA ALA A 275 -1.03 15.47 20.13
C ALA A 275 -0.11 14.52 20.91
N VAL A 276 1.01 15.01 21.44
CA VAL A 276 1.98 14.20 22.21
C VAL A 276 1.59 14.08 23.69
N ASN A 277 0.99 15.11 24.28
CA ASN A 277 0.79 15.20 25.73
C ASN A 277 -0.59 14.74 26.24
N THR A 278 -1.47 14.24 25.37
CA THR A 278 -2.79 13.77 25.82
C THR A 278 -2.64 12.33 26.34
N PRO A 279 -2.83 12.06 27.65
CA PRO A 279 -2.72 10.71 28.17
C PRO A 279 -3.82 9.82 27.57
N PRO A 280 -3.50 8.57 27.22
CA PRO A 280 -4.49 7.58 26.79
C PRO A 280 -5.67 7.53 27.79
N GLY A 281 -6.89 7.76 27.30
CA GLY A 281 -8.13 7.66 28.11
C GLY A 281 -8.66 8.97 28.72
N THR A 282 -7.99 10.11 28.54
CA THR A 282 -8.50 11.40 29.08
C THR A 282 -9.78 11.85 28.37
N ILE A 283 -9.86 11.63 27.05
CA ILE A 283 -11.04 11.99 26.24
C ILE A 283 -12.14 10.94 26.36
N GLN A 284 -11.81 9.65 26.55
CA GLN A 284 -12.82 8.63 26.85
C GLN A 284 -13.56 8.98 28.16
N LYS A 285 -12.83 9.41 29.20
CA LYS A 285 -13.42 9.94 30.44
C LYS A 285 -14.19 11.25 30.25
N GLN A 286 -13.80 12.09 29.30
CA GLN A 286 -14.47 13.37 29.02
C GLN A 286 -15.75 13.15 28.21
N THR A 287 -15.74 12.23 27.25
CA THR A 287 -16.90 11.75 26.50
C THR A 287 -17.85 11.00 27.42
N GLU A 288 -17.37 10.12 28.29
CA GLU A 288 -18.18 9.45 29.32
C GLU A 288 -18.81 10.46 30.30
N ARG A 289 -18.10 11.53 30.69
CA ARG A 289 -18.68 12.62 31.48
C ARG A 289 -19.75 13.39 30.71
N ASN A 290 -19.48 13.76 29.46
CA ASN A 290 -20.44 14.50 28.64
C ASN A 290 -21.69 13.66 28.31
N LEU A 291 -21.54 12.34 28.10
CA LEU A 291 -22.66 11.41 27.94
C LEU A 291 -23.41 11.14 29.25
N ALA A 292 -22.72 11.12 30.39
CA ALA A 292 -23.36 11.02 31.70
C ALA A 292 -24.17 12.30 32.04
N ASP A 293 -23.73 13.46 31.55
CA ASP A 293 -24.43 14.73 31.71
C ASP A 293 -25.60 14.93 30.72
N GLU A 294 -25.62 14.18 29.60
CA GLU A 294 -26.70 14.24 28.59
C GLU A 294 -27.73 13.10 28.67
N GLN A 295 -27.60 12.12 29.59
CA GLN A 295 -28.61 11.05 29.72
C GLN A 295 -29.83 11.46 30.59
N PRO A 296 -31.07 11.27 30.08
CA PRO A 296 -32.27 11.34 30.91
C PRO A 296 -32.26 10.22 31.96
N ARG A 297 -32.68 10.55 33.19
CA ARG A 297 -32.83 9.62 34.31
C ARG A 297 -33.96 8.62 34.03
N ASP A 298 -33.72 7.60 33.23
CA ASP A 298 -34.58 6.41 33.16
C ASP A 298 -33.76 5.16 33.56
N PRO A 299 -34.01 4.56 34.74
CA PRO A 299 -33.18 3.48 35.29
C PRO A 299 -33.37 2.11 34.62
N SER A 300 -34.15 2.01 33.54
CA SER A 300 -34.57 0.71 33.00
C SER A 300 -33.67 0.14 31.88
N GLY A 301 -32.72 0.89 31.31
CA GLY A 301 -31.89 0.46 30.17
C GLY A 301 -30.44 0.02 30.47
N ALA A 302 -29.89 0.34 31.65
CA ALA A 302 -28.44 0.24 31.91
C ALA A 302 -27.91 -1.18 32.19
N LEU A 303 -28.79 -2.17 32.42
CA LEU A 303 -28.38 -3.54 32.76
C LEU A 303 -27.92 -4.36 31.55
N PHE A 304 -28.41 -4.06 30.34
CA PHE A 304 -28.11 -4.87 29.15
C PHE A 304 -26.73 -4.60 28.53
N ALA A 305 -26.23 -3.35 28.55
CA ALA A 305 -24.95 -2.99 27.94
C ALA A 305 -23.73 -3.46 28.75
N LYS A 306 -23.86 -3.62 30.07
CA LYS A 306 -22.76 -4.02 30.96
C LYS A 306 -22.49 -5.54 30.91
N GLU A 307 -23.48 -6.34 30.57
CA GLU A 307 -23.37 -7.80 30.54
C GLU A 307 -22.68 -8.31 29.26
N GLN A 308 -22.80 -7.58 28.15
CA GLN A 308 -22.16 -7.92 26.88
C GLN A 308 -20.65 -7.64 26.86
N TYR A 309 -20.18 -6.65 27.63
CA TYR A 309 -18.75 -6.34 27.79
C TYR A 309 -18.01 -7.36 28.68
N LEU A 310 -18.68 -7.88 29.71
CA LEU A 310 -18.08 -8.86 30.63
C LEU A 310 -17.99 -10.27 30.03
N ARG A 311 -18.88 -10.65 29.11
CA ARG A 311 -18.81 -11.94 28.41
C ARG A 311 -17.64 -12.09 27.44
N ASN A 312 -17.11 -10.99 26.90
CA ASN A 312 -16.00 -11.02 25.93
C ASN A 312 -14.60 -10.95 26.57
N SER A 313 -14.51 -10.86 27.92
CA SER A 313 -13.26 -10.55 28.62
C SER A 313 -12.70 -11.70 29.47
N ALA A 314 -13.29 -12.90 29.43
CA ALA A 314 -12.85 -14.03 30.25
C ALA A 314 -12.04 -15.05 29.43
N ILE A 315 -10.71 -14.95 29.48
CA ILE A 315 -9.79 -16.04 29.11
C ILE A 315 -9.01 -16.43 30.38
N PRO A 316 -8.93 -17.72 30.76
CA PRO A 316 -8.17 -18.14 31.93
C PRO A 316 -6.66 -18.09 31.67
N LEU A 317 -5.92 -17.44 32.56
CA LEU A 317 -4.46 -17.45 32.63
C LEU A 317 -3.97 -18.85 33.01
N LEU A 318 -3.29 -19.53 32.09
CA LEU A 318 -2.50 -20.73 32.39
C LEU A 318 -1.05 -20.33 32.69
N SER A 319 -0.53 -20.76 33.83
CA SER A 319 0.86 -20.57 34.24
C SER A 319 1.85 -21.35 33.36
N PRO A 320 3.07 -20.84 33.12
CA PRO A 320 4.03 -21.48 32.23
C PRO A 320 4.66 -22.72 32.91
N GLN A 321 4.52 -23.89 32.28
CA GLN A 321 5.35 -25.05 32.61
C GLN A 321 6.62 -25.06 31.77
N SER A 322 7.74 -25.35 32.43
CA SER A 322 9.07 -25.52 31.87
C SER A 322 9.15 -26.73 30.95
N ILE A 323 9.64 -26.52 29.72
CA ILE A 323 9.90 -27.59 28.74
C ILE A 323 11.39 -27.95 28.78
N PRO A 324 11.77 -29.23 28.91
CA PRO A 324 13.16 -29.67 28.83
C PRO A 324 13.64 -29.80 27.37
N SER A 325 14.91 -29.50 27.14
CA SER A 325 15.58 -29.60 25.84
C SER A 325 15.64 -31.04 25.31
N PRO A 326 15.50 -31.28 23.99
CA PRO A 326 15.63 -32.61 23.40
C PRO A 326 17.11 -33.01 23.24
N PRO A 327 17.41 -34.33 23.20
CA PRO A 327 18.76 -34.83 23.10
C PRO A 327 19.31 -34.75 21.67
N VAL A 328 20.59 -34.42 21.56
CA VAL A 328 21.38 -34.43 20.33
C VAL A 328 21.58 -35.88 19.87
N GLN A 329 21.05 -36.24 18.71
CA GLN A 329 21.41 -37.48 18.02
C GLN A 329 22.33 -37.17 16.82
N GLN A 330 23.58 -37.59 16.92
CA GLN A 330 24.51 -37.68 15.79
C GLN A 330 24.12 -38.86 14.91
N ARG A 331 23.72 -38.61 13.66
CA ARG A 331 23.73 -39.63 12.60
C ARG A 331 24.93 -39.39 11.69
N ARG A 332 25.75 -40.43 11.58
CA ARG A 332 26.71 -40.64 10.49
C ARG A 332 25.98 -41.36 9.37
N ASP A 333 26.03 -40.84 8.16
CA ASP A 333 25.78 -41.60 6.94
C ASP A 333 27.03 -41.53 6.04
N PRO A 334 27.52 -42.66 5.48
CA PRO A 334 28.54 -42.69 4.46
C PRO A 334 27.94 -42.83 3.05
N ASN A 335 28.72 -42.41 2.04
CA ASN A 335 28.57 -42.68 0.61
C ASN A 335 27.39 -42.04 -0.13
N VAL A 336 27.70 -40.97 -0.87
CA VAL A 336 27.02 -40.64 -2.13
C VAL A 336 28.07 -40.59 -3.24
N GLY A 337 27.78 -41.34 -4.30
CA GLY A 337 28.67 -41.61 -5.43
C GLY A 337 28.88 -40.42 -6.36
N SER A 338 29.96 -40.59 -7.11
CA SER A 338 30.53 -39.74 -8.15
C SER A 338 29.50 -39.32 -9.21
N ALA A 339 29.41 -38.01 -9.47
CA ALA A 339 28.73 -37.47 -10.64
C ALA A 339 29.75 -37.15 -11.74
N GLU A 340 29.38 -37.55 -12.96
CA GLU A 340 30.17 -37.47 -14.18
C GLU A 340 30.40 -36.02 -14.65
N ILE A 341 31.59 -35.81 -15.22
CA ILE A 341 32.06 -34.56 -15.81
C ILE A 341 31.61 -34.53 -17.28
N PHE A 342 30.91 -33.47 -17.70
CA PHE A 342 30.68 -33.16 -19.11
C PHE A 342 31.68 -32.11 -19.62
N PRO A 343 32.16 -32.21 -20.88
CA PRO A 343 33.20 -31.34 -21.40
C PRO A 343 32.65 -29.97 -21.82
N ILE A 344 33.41 -28.92 -21.49
CA ILE A 344 33.21 -27.55 -21.94
C ILE A 344 33.69 -27.46 -23.40
N VAL A 345 32.78 -27.13 -24.30
CA VAL A 345 33.09 -26.76 -25.69
C VAL A 345 33.46 -25.27 -25.71
N SER A 346 34.71 -24.98 -26.04
CA SER A 346 35.23 -23.63 -26.29
C SER A 346 34.76 -23.13 -27.67
N GLY A 347 33.92 -22.10 -27.70
CA GLY A 347 33.56 -21.37 -28.92
C GLY A 347 34.47 -20.16 -29.13
N GLU A 348 35.04 -20.06 -30.33
CA GLU A 348 35.85 -18.94 -30.82
C GLU A 348 35.01 -17.66 -31.03
N PRO A 349 35.62 -16.46 -30.97
CA PRO A 349 34.92 -15.20 -31.18
C PRO A 349 34.62 -14.95 -32.66
N ALA A 350 33.35 -14.68 -32.98
CA ALA A 350 32.91 -14.27 -34.31
C ALA A 350 33.31 -12.82 -34.61
N ASN A 351 33.97 -12.63 -35.75
CA ASN A 351 34.18 -11.33 -36.39
C ASN A 351 32.83 -10.66 -36.70
N TYR A 352 32.60 -9.46 -36.16
CA TYR A 352 31.53 -8.58 -36.62
C TYR A 352 31.99 -7.86 -37.89
N ALA A 353 31.46 -8.29 -39.03
CA ALA A 353 31.49 -7.55 -40.27
C ALA A 353 30.25 -6.64 -40.34
N ASP A 354 30.47 -5.45 -40.88
CA ASP A 354 29.47 -4.39 -41.10
C ASP A 354 28.26 -4.90 -41.90
N GLY A 355 27.08 -4.83 -41.28
CA GLY A 355 25.82 -5.22 -41.92
C GLY A 355 24.60 -4.64 -41.20
N GLU A 356 23.99 -3.66 -41.86
CA GLU A 356 22.63 -3.13 -41.70
C GLU A 356 22.11 -2.87 -40.27
N GLY A 357 22.02 -1.57 -39.93
CA GLY A 357 21.46 -1.08 -38.67
C GLY A 357 20.00 -1.45 -38.49
N GLY A 358 19.74 -2.48 -37.69
CA GLY A 358 18.48 -2.64 -36.97
C GLY A 358 18.37 -1.55 -35.90
N ASP A 359 17.15 -1.02 -35.71
CA ASP A 359 16.88 -0.03 -34.68
C ASP A 359 17.28 -0.62 -33.31
N PRO A 360 18.15 0.04 -32.51
CA PRO A 360 18.49 -0.38 -31.16
C PRO A 360 17.26 -0.65 -30.28
N PHE A 361 16.11 -0.04 -30.60
CA PHE A 361 14.84 -0.30 -29.94
C PHE A 361 14.26 -1.69 -30.22
N ASP A 362 14.49 -2.25 -31.41
CA ASP A 362 14.01 -3.59 -31.77
C ASP A 362 14.80 -4.66 -31.03
N ALA A 363 16.11 -4.48 -30.87
CA ALA A 363 16.97 -5.37 -30.09
C ALA A 363 16.57 -5.38 -28.59
N LEU A 364 16.29 -4.20 -28.03
CA LEU A 364 15.82 -4.07 -26.64
C LEU A 364 14.44 -4.68 -26.46
N ASN A 365 13.52 -4.49 -27.42
CA ASN A 365 12.19 -5.06 -27.38
C ASN A 365 12.24 -6.60 -27.50
N GLU A 366 13.10 -7.13 -28.37
CA GLU A 366 13.31 -8.58 -28.50
C GLU A 366 13.91 -9.20 -27.23
N GLU A 367 14.86 -8.51 -26.59
CA GLU A 367 15.43 -8.93 -25.30
C GLU A 367 14.37 -8.90 -24.18
N MET A 368 13.52 -7.87 -24.14
CA MET A 368 12.42 -7.77 -23.19
C MET A 368 11.40 -8.90 -23.40
N GLN A 369 11.05 -9.22 -24.65
CA GLN A 369 10.15 -10.35 -24.94
C GLN A 369 10.78 -11.70 -24.56
N LYS A 370 12.09 -11.88 -24.73
CA LYS A 370 12.81 -13.08 -24.26
C LYS A 370 12.79 -13.19 -22.74
N ILE A 371 12.95 -12.08 -22.02
CA ILE A 371 12.84 -12.03 -20.56
C ILE A 371 11.42 -12.38 -20.11
N LEU A 372 10.39 -11.81 -20.76
CA LEU A 372 8.98 -12.12 -20.47
C LEU A 372 8.64 -13.59 -20.74
N ALA A 373 9.14 -14.16 -21.83
CA ALA A 373 8.95 -15.58 -22.14
C ALA A 373 9.61 -16.50 -21.09
N ARG A 374 10.83 -16.20 -20.65
CA ARG A 374 11.51 -16.94 -19.57
C ARG A 374 10.76 -16.81 -18.24
N GLY A 375 10.24 -15.62 -17.93
CA GLY A 375 9.42 -15.38 -16.75
C GLY A 375 8.13 -16.20 -16.75
N LYS A 376 7.42 -16.27 -17.89
CA LYS A 376 6.22 -17.11 -18.05
C LYS A 376 6.51 -18.60 -17.88
N GLU A 377 7.65 -19.07 -18.38
CA GLU A 377 8.05 -20.47 -18.23
C GLU A 377 8.45 -20.80 -16.78
N LEU A 378 9.19 -19.92 -16.11
CA LEU A 378 9.49 -20.02 -14.67
C LEU A 378 8.21 -20.05 -13.84
N LEU A 379 7.21 -19.23 -14.18
CA LEU A 379 5.92 -19.22 -13.50
C LEU A 379 5.15 -20.53 -13.70
N ARG A 380 5.08 -21.08 -14.92
CA ARG A 380 4.49 -22.40 -15.16
C ARG A 380 5.21 -23.49 -14.37
N ARG A 381 6.55 -23.43 -14.32
CA ARG A 381 7.36 -24.40 -13.57
C ARG A 381 7.11 -24.30 -12.07
N ASN A 382 7.01 -23.10 -11.52
CA ASN A 382 6.68 -22.90 -10.11
C ASN A 382 5.25 -23.37 -9.79
N GLN A 383 4.27 -23.08 -10.64
CA GLN A 383 2.91 -23.61 -10.48
C GLN A 383 2.85 -25.14 -10.55
N GLN A 384 3.67 -25.76 -11.40
CA GLN A 384 3.81 -27.22 -11.45
C GLN A 384 4.49 -27.77 -10.20
N LEU A 385 5.49 -27.08 -9.66
CA LEU A 385 6.14 -27.45 -8.40
C LEU A 385 5.19 -27.31 -7.22
N ASP A 386 4.38 -26.25 -7.16
CA ASP A 386 3.36 -26.07 -6.13
C ASP A 386 2.33 -27.21 -6.20
N HIS A 387 1.87 -27.58 -7.39
CA HIS A 387 0.93 -28.68 -7.56
C HIS A 387 1.57 -30.06 -7.28
N GLN A 388 2.89 -30.21 -7.50
CA GLN A 388 3.63 -31.42 -7.10
C GLN A 388 3.89 -31.48 -5.60
N ASN A 389 4.14 -30.34 -4.95
CA ASN A 389 4.28 -30.24 -3.50
C ASN A 389 2.93 -30.51 -2.81
N GLU A 390 1.79 -30.09 -3.37
CA GLU A 390 0.46 -30.47 -2.89
C GLU A 390 0.21 -32.00 -2.93
N ILE A 391 0.91 -32.74 -3.79
CA ILE A 391 0.77 -34.20 -3.95
C ILE A 391 1.81 -34.98 -3.11
N HIS A 392 2.86 -34.33 -2.60
CA HIS A 392 3.95 -34.97 -1.84
C HIS A 392 4.19 -34.40 -0.43
N GLU A 393 3.48 -33.37 0.00
CA GLU A 393 3.51 -32.92 1.38
C GLU A 393 2.67 -33.83 2.29
N GLY A 394 3.36 -34.85 2.84
CA GLY A 394 3.06 -35.27 4.21
C GLY A 394 3.15 -34.07 5.16
N PRO A 395 2.54 -34.12 6.35
CA PRO A 395 2.27 -32.95 7.19
C PRO A 395 3.55 -32.18 7.54
N GLN A 396 3.84 -31.13 6.78
CA GLN A 396 4.76 -30.08 7.18
C GLN A 396 4.10 -29.21 8.26
N PRO A 397 4.89 -28.55 9.13
CA PRO A 397 4.43 -28.23 10.47
C PRO A 397 3.45 -27.05 10.44
N GLN A 398 2.15 -27.37 10.46
CA GLN A 398 1.09 -26.46 10.91
C GLN A 398 1.51 -25.68 12.17
N GLN A 399 2.40 -26.24 12.99
CA GLN A 399 2.96 -25.62 14.17
C GLN A 399 3.69 -24.29 13.90
N GLN A 400 4.38 -24.08 12.77
CA GLN A 400 5.04 -22.79 12.49
C GLN A 400 4.06 -21.70 12.04
N GLN A 401 3.11 -22.03 11.15
CA GLN A 401 2.03 -21.10 10.79
C GLN A 401 1.12 -20.79 11.99
N GLN A 402 0.83 -21.79 12.82
CA GLN A 402 0.04 -21.61 14.02
C GLN A 402 0.81 -20.84 15.10
N GLN A 403 2.11 -21.05 15.27
CA GLN A 403 2.95 -20.20 16.14
C GLN A 403 3.04 -18.76 15.63
N HIS A 404 3.07 -18.55 14.31
CA HIS A 404 3.03 -17.22 13.72
C HIS A 404 1.68 -16.55 13.98
N GLN A 405 0.56 -17.25 13.79
CA GLN A 405 -0.77 -16.76 14.16
C GLN A 405 -0.85 -16.49 15.67
N ILE A 406 -0.32 -17.36 16.53
CA ILE A 406 -0.36 -17.18 17.99
C ILE A 406 0.47 -15.94 18.41
N GLN A 407 1.69 -15.79 17.89
CA GLN A 407 2.51 -14.60 18.14
C GLN A 407 1.84 -13.33 17.61
N GLN A 408 1.21 -13.38 16.45
CA GLN A 408 0.43 -12.25 15.93
C GLN A 408 -0.78 -11.96 16.82
N THR A 409 -1.52 -12.97 17.31
CA THR A 409 -2.68 -12.76 18.20
C THR A 409 -2.31 -12.26 19.60
N GLY A 410 -1.13 -12.63 20.13
CA GLY A 410 -0.63 -12.06 21.39
C GLY A 410 -0.29 -10.57 21.24
N ILE A 411 0.41 -10.22 20.16
CA ILE A 411 0.70 -8.83 19.79
C ILE A 411 -0.59 -8.07 19.47
N ARG A 412 -1.58 -8.75 18.88
CA ARG A 412 -2.90 -8.20 18.50
C ARG A 412 -3.53 -7.49 19.70
N ASN A 413 -3.67 -8.13 20.85
CA ASN A 413 -4.36 -7.53 22.01
C ASN A 413 -3.61 -6.34 22.63
N GLU A 414 -2.27 -6.35 22.64
CA GLU A 414 -1.47 -5.22 23.17
C GLU A 414 -1.35 -4.06 22.16
N MET A 415 -1.40 -4.35 20.85
CA MET A 415 -1.27 -3.35 19.79
C MET A 415 -2.45 -2.37 19.75
N TYR A 416 -3.68 -2.79 20.08
CA TYR A 416 -4.87 -1.91 19.99
C TYR A 416 -5.11 -1.02 21.20
N GLN A 417 -4.50 -1.33 22.36
CA GLN A 417 -4.59 -0.42 23.52
C GLN A 417 -3.66 0.79 23.40
N TYR A 418 -2.66 0.75 22.52
CA TYR A 418 -1.71 1.85 22.35
C TYR A 418 -2.27 2.97 21.44
N ASP A 419 -3.22 3.69 22.03
CA ASP A 419 -3.64 5.07 21.77
C ASP A 419 -3.44 5.64 20.35
N MET A 420 -4.25 5.14 19.42
CA MET A 420 -4.54 5.83 18.16
C MET A 420 -5.42 7.07 18.36
N SER A 421 -5.84 7.40 19.59
CA SER A 421 -6.91 8.37 19.78
C SER A 421 -6.48 9.80 19.43
N HIS A 422 -5.20 10.22 19.53
CA HIS A 422 -4.90 11.67 19.44
C HIS A 422 -3.60 12.14 18.76
N ARG A 423 -2.83 11.30 18.03
CA ARG A 423 -1.52 11.75 17.50
C ARG A 423 -1.57 12.44 16.13
N ARG A 424 -2.27 13.57 16.03
CA ARG A 424 -2.34 14.44 14.83
C ARG A 424 -1.05 15.22 14.60
N LEU A 425 -0.65 15.36 13.32
CA LEU A 425 0.52 16.13 12.86
C LEU A 425 1.86 15.81 13.55
N ASP A 426 1.98 14.61 14.13
CA ASP A 426 3.15 14.22 14.94
C ASP A 426 4.46 14.48 14.18
N PRO A 427 5.29 15.43 14.65
CA PRO A 427 6.46 15.89 13.90
C PRO A 427 7.46 14.77 13.63
N GLY A 428 7.41 13.66 14.38
CA GLY A 428 8.26 12.49 14.15
C GLY A 428 7.82 11.55 13.00
N HIS A 429 6.64 11.76 12.41
CA HIS A 429 6.02 10.73 11.56
C HIS A 429 6.20 10.91 10.06
N HIS A 430 6.63 12.09 9.62
CA HIS A 430 6.51 12.50 8.21
C HIS A 430 7.67 12.04 7.34
N ASN A 431 8.87 11.90 7.90
CA ASN A 431 10.05 11.53 7.11
C ASN A 431 10.30 10.01 7.08
N SER A 432 9.49 9.21 7.76
CA SER A 432 9.84 7.82 8.16
C SER A 432 11.20 7.72 8.88
N GLN A 433 11.80 8.87 9.25
CA GLN A 433 13.10 8.99 9.88
C GLN A 433 12.93 8.70 11.36
N ARG A 434 12.82 7.42 11.62
CA ARG A 434 13.04 6.83 12.93
C ARG A 434 14.49 7.11 13.36
N ALA A 435 14.68 7.43 14.63
CA ALA A 435 16.00 7.55 15.24
C ALA A 435 16.77 6.23 15.17
N GLY A 436 18.10 6.32 15.29
CA GLY A 436 19.00 5.17 15.17
C GLY A 436 19.84 5.24 13.89
N PRO A 437 20.86 4.37 13.79
CA PRO A 437 21.82 4.44 12.69
C PRO A 437 21.13 4.12 11.37
N ASP A 438 21.48 4.88 10.32
CA ASP A 438 21.05 4.62 8.95
C ASP A 438 21.87 3.49 8.33
N VAL A 439 21.82 2.32 8.97
CA VAL A 439 22.47 1.11 8.47
C VAL A 439 21.61 0.49 7.36
N PRO A 440 22.21 0.11 6.22
CA PRO A 440 21.52 -0.67 5.21
C PRO A 440 20.89 -1.92 5.84
N ARG A 441 19.67 -2.24 5.41
CA ARG A 441 18.98 -3.49 5.76
C ARG A 441 19.42 -4.55 4.75
N PRO A 442 20.35 -5.46 5.09
CA PRO A 442 20.83 -6.45 4.15
C PRO A 442 19.69 -7.41 3.83
N TYR A 443 19.70 -7.89 2.58
CA TYR A 443 18.84 -8.97 2.10
C TYR A 443 19.74 -10.10 1.58
N LEU A 444 19.24 -11.33 1.65
CA LEU A 444 19.84 -12.45 0.94
C LEU A 444 19.50 -12.36 -0.55
N PRO A 445 20.37 -12.82 -1.46
CA PRO A 445 20.08 -12.89 -2.89
C PRO A 445 18.70 -13.50 -3.20
N ARG A 446 18.39 -14.66 -2.60
CA ARG A 446 17.10 -15.35 -2.76
C ARG A 446 15.88 -14.50 -2.35
N GLN A 447 16.04 -13.64 -1.34
CA GLN A 447 14.94 -12.79 -0.85
C GLN A 447 14.63 -11.66 -1.83
N LEU A 448 15.65 -11.08 -2.45
CA LEU A 448 15.47 -10.12 -3.54
C LEU A 448 14.85 -10.79 -4.77
N ASP A 449 15.28 -12.01 -5.10
CA ASP A 449 14.69 -12.81 -6.18
C ASP A 449 13.20 -13.08 -5.93
N ASN A 450 12.82 -13.42 -4.69
CA ASN A 450 11.40 -13.59 -4.29
C ASN A 450 10.59 -12.31 -4.45
N MET A 451 11.11 -11.15 -4.03
CA MET A 451 10.44 -9.86 -4.23
C MET A 451 10.28 -9.52 -5.72
N MET A 452 11.32 -9.75 -6.53
CA MET A 452 11.29 -9.54 -7.97
C MET A 452 10.23 -10.41 -8.65
N ASN A 453 10.20 -11.70 -8.32
CA ASN A 453 9.20 -12.63 -8.86
C ASN A 453 7.79 -12.21 -8.48
N MET A 454 7.57 -11.80 -7.23
CA MET A 454 6.29 -11.28 -6.76
C MET A 454 5.84 -10.05 -7.56
N LEU A 455 6.73 -9.07 -7.78
CA LEU A 455 6.40 -7.86 -8.53
C LEU A 455 6.10 -8.15 -10.01
N LEU A 456 6.88 -9.05 -10.64
CA LEU A 456 6.61 -9.49 -12.02
C LEU A 456 5.25 -10.17 -12.14
N GLU A 457 4.90 -11.02 -11.18
CA GLU A 457 3.61 -11.71 -11.20
C GLU A 457 2.44 -10.71 -11.08
N VAL A 458 2.53 -9.75 -10.16
CA VAL A 458 1.50 -8.70 -10.01
C VAL A 458 1.46 -7.83 -11.26
N ALA A 459 2.61 -7.41 -11.81
CA ALA A 459 2.66 -6.61 -13.03
C ALA A 459 1.95 -7.33 -14.20
N ASN A 460 2.36 -8.57 -14.50
CA ASN A 460 1.83 -9.36 -15.60
C ASN A 460 0.33 -9.63 -15.45
N ARG A 461 -0.15 -9.82 -14.21
CA ARG A 461 -1.59 -10.03 -13.94
C ARG A 461 -2.43 -8.83 -14.37
N TYR A 462 -1.92 -7.62 -14.22
CA TYR A 462 -2.68 -6.38 -14.46
C TYR A 462 -2.24 -5.58 -15.69
N GLU A 463 -1.28 -6.09 -16.48
CA GLU A 463 -0.74 -5.42 -17.69
C GLU A 463 -1.84 -4.89 -18.62
N ASN A 464 -2.89 -5.69 -18.84
CA ASN A 464 -3.98 -5.36 -19.78
C ASN A 464 -5.17 -4.63 -19.13
N THR A 465 -5.25 -4.59 -17.80
CA THR A 465 -6.41 -4.05 -17.06
C THR A 465 -6.08 -2.78 -16.29
N ASP A 466 -4.84 -2.60 -15.86
CA ASP A 466 -4.36 -1.43 -15.12
C ASP A 466 -2.88 -1.17 -15.44
N VAL A 467 -2.64 -0.47 -16.56
CA VAL A 467 -1.30 -0.09 -17.04
C VAL A 467 -0.52 0.72 -16.00
N ARG A 468 -1.22 1.49 -15.15
CA ARG A 468 -0.59 2.28 -14.10
C ARG A 468 0.02 1.36 -13.03
N LEU A 469 -0.72 0.36 -12.55
CA LEU A 469 -0.16 -0.61 -11.61
C LEU A 469 1.03 -1.35 -12.22
N TYR A 470 0.92 -1.78 -13.48
CA TYR A 470 2.03 -2.44 -14.20
C TYR A 470 3.31 -1.60 -14.13
N HIS A 471 3.26 -0.32 -14.49
CA HIS A 471 4.43 0.55 -14.44
C HIS A 471 4.97 0.76 -13.01
N ILE A 472 4.11 0.85 -11.99
CA ILE A 472 4.55 0.94 -10.59
C ILE A 472 5.33 -0.33 -10.21
N MET A 473 4.78 -1.52 -10.49
CA MET A 473 5.41 -2.78 -10.14
C MET A 473 6.74 -2.98 -10.87
N MET A 474 6.79 -2.68 -12.18
CA MET A 474 8.02 -2.75 -12.97
C MET A 474 9.07 -1.74 -12.51
N GLY A 475 8.66 -0.53 -12.11
CA GLY A 475 9.55 0.47 -11.52
C GLY A 475 10.21 -0.02 -10.22
N TYR A 476 9.47 -0.72 -9.36
CA TYR A 476 10.04 -1.33 -8.15
C TYR A 476 10.89 -2.57 -8.46
N TYR A 477 10.50 -3.38 -9.44
CA TYR A 477 11.28 -4.53 -9.89
C TYR A 477 12.68 -4.10 -10.31
N GLU A 478 12.80 -3.05 -11.14
CA GLU A 478 14.08 -2.52 -11.60
C GLU A 478 14.95 -1.99 -10.45
N GLN A 479 14.35 -1.41 -9.42
CA GLN A 479 15.10 -0.99 -8.23
C GLN A 479 15.68 -2.19 -7.48
N ILE A 480 14.89 -3.24 -7.26
CA ILE A 480 15.35 -4.46 -6.59
C ILE A 480 16.42 -5.18 -7.44
N ARG A 481 16.22 -5.25 -8.76
CA ARG A 481 17.18 -5.86 -9.69
C ARG A 481 18.55 -5.18 -9.62
N LYS A 482 18.59 -3.84 -9.52
CA LYS A 482 19.84 -3.08 -9.33
C LYS A 482 20.52 -3.44 -8.01
N GLU A 483 19.78 -3.54 -6.91
CA GLU A 483 20.35 -3.96 -5.62
C GLU A 483 20.84 -5.42 -5.65
N ARG A 484 20.11 -6.31 -6.33
CA ARG A 484 20.51 -7.70 -6.53
C ARG A 484 21.80 -7.85 -7.35
N ALA A 485 21.99 -7.00 -8.36
CA ALA A 485 23.19 -7.01 -9.20
C ALA A 485 24.45 -6.59 -8.44
N LYS A 486 24.34 -5.63 -7.52
CA LYS A 486 25.45 -5.19 -6.65
C LYS A 486 26.01 -6.32 -5.76
N MET A 487 25.21 -7.33 -5.45
CA MET A 487 25.66 -8.48 -4.64
C MET A 487 26.53 -9.47 -5.43
N ASN A 488 26.45 -9.46 -6.76
CA ASN A 488 27.25 -10.35 -7.60
C ASN A 488 28.60 -9.72 -7.99
N SER A 489 28.76 -8.40 -7.85
CA SER A 489 30.01 -7.70 -8.21
C SER A 489 31.15 -7.86 -7.21
N ASP A 490 30.91 -8.57 -6.09
CA ASP A 490 31.95 -8.94 -5.11
C ASP A 490 32.67 -10.25 -5.49
N GLU A 491 32.28 -10.90 -6.59
CA GLU A 491 33.24 -11.75 -7.32
C GLU A 491 34.28 -10.79 -7.91
N PRO A 492 35.58 -10.90 -7.57
CA PRO A 492 36.57 -9.95 -8.04
C PRO A 492 36.48 -9.88 -9.55
N LEU A 493 36.03 -8.73 -10.04
CA LEU A 493 36.02 -8.39 -11.45
C LEU A 493 37.46 -8.51 -11.94
N ASN A 494 37.84 -9.71 -12.40
CA ASN A 494 39.03 -9.94 -13.21
C ASN A 494 38.75 -9.36 -14.60
N VAL A 495 38.45 -8.06 -14.61
CA VAL A 495 38.37 -7.25 -15.81
C VAL A 495 39.81 -7.05 -16.22
N LYS A 496 40.30 -7.99 -17.04
CA LYS A 496 41.33 -7.62 -18.01
C LYS A 496 40.75 -6.43 -18.77
N SER A 497 41.31 -5.25 -18.51
CA SER A 497 41.01 -4.03 -19.23
C SER A 497 41.24 -4.29 -20.72
N ALA A 498 40.16 -4.47 -21.47
CA ALA A 498 40.20 -4.28 -22.91
C ALA A 498 40.49 -2.79 -23.14
N GLY A 499 41.59 -2.53 -23.85
CA GLY A 499 42.21 -1.22 -23.99
C GLY A 499 41.25 -0.10 -24.37
N GLY A 500 41.51 1.06 -23.76
CA GLY A 500 40.87 2.32 -24.15
C GLY A 500 41.19 2.68 -25.60
N PHE A 501 40.21 3.25 -26.27
CA PHE A 501 40.42 4.10 -27.41
C PHE A 501 40.22 5.54 -26.97
N TYR A 502 41.26 6.34 -27.21
CA TYR A 502 41.25 7.80 -27.18
C TYR A 502 40.43 8.36 -28.35
#